data_AF-A0A7K2LRH4-F1
#
_entry.id   AF-A0A7K2LRH4-F1
#
_cell.length_a   1.000
_cell.length_b   1.000
_cell.length_c   1.000
_cell.angle_alpha   90.00
_cell.angle_beta   90.00
_cell.angle_gamma   90.00
#
_symmetry.space_group_name_H-M   'P 1'
#
loop_
_entity.id
_entity.type
_entity.pdbx_description
1 polymer ?
#
loop_
_entity_poly.entity_id
_entity_poly.type
_entity_poly.pdbx_seq_one_letter_code
_entity_poly.pdbx_strand_id
1 'polypeptide(L)'
;DQLVGRALWQVLPWLDDPVYEERHRAAAMSRQPTAFTVLRPPDRWLCFQLYPDLSGITVRITESGPEPERHRLPEGRGAPRAPARLDG
;
A
#
# COMPACT_ATOMS: atom_id res chain seq x y z
N ASP A 1 17.24 -7.49 2.43
CA ASP A 1 17.29 -8.23 1.15
C ASP A 1 16.17 -9.26 0.97
N GLN A 2 15.63 -9.89 2.02
CA GLN A 2 14.73 -11.05 1.91
C GLN A 2 13.27 -10.79 1.44
N LEU A 3 12.96 -9.61 0.90
CA LEU A 3 11.59 -9.24 0.51
C LEU A 3 11.37 -9.23 -1.01
N VAL A 4 12.43 -9.18 -1.81
CA VAL A 4 12.32 -9.13 -3.27
C VAL A 4 11.73 -10.43 -3.80
N GLY A 5 10.65 -10.33 -4.57
CA GLY A 5 9.93 -11.50 -5.12
C GLY A 5 8.94 -12.17 -4.18
N ARG A 6 8.80 -11.70 -2.93
CA ARG A 6 7.78 -12.20 -2.01
C ARG A 6 6.63 -11.20 -1.88
N ALA A 7 5.40 -11.69 -1.94
CA ALA A 7 4.23 -10.87 -1.67
C ALA A 7 4.22 -10.43 -0.19
N LEU A 8 3.71 -9.23 0.07
CA LEU A 8 3.75 -8.65 1.41
C LEU A 8 3.04 -9.53 2.46
N TRP A 9 1.91 -10.13 2.07
CA TRP A 9 1.13 -11.06 2.89
C TRP A 9 1.83 -12.41 3.11
N GLN A 10 2.77 -12.81 2.24
CA GLN A 10 3.55 -14.05 2.41
C GLN A 10 4.65 -13.93 3.48
N VAL A 11 5.02 -12.70 3.86
CA VAL A 11 6.08 -12.43 4.85
C VAL A 11 5.54 -11.80 6.13
N LEU A 12 4.26 -11.40 6.15
CA LEU A 12 3.60 -10.76 7.28
C LEU A 12 2.36 -11.58 7.69
N PRO A 13 2.45 -12.43 8.74
CA PRO A 13 1.35 -13.31 9.15
C PRO A 13 0.07 -12.55 9.55
N TRP A 14 0.20 -11.31 10.02
CA TRP A 14 -0.92 -10.44 10.39
C TRP A 14 -1.57 -9.74 9.18
N LEU A 15 -1.03 -9.94 7.98
CA LEU A 15 -1.54 -9.43 6.70
C LEU A 15 -1.97 -10.58 5.76
N ASP A 16 -2.02 -11.82 6.23
CA ASP A 16 -2.37 -13.02 5.43
C ASP A 16 -3.87 -13.17 5.15
N ASP A 17 -4.65 -12.10 5.37
CA ASP A 17 -6.07 -12.10 5.05
C ASP A 17 -6.26 -11.93 3.51
N PRO A 18 -7.01 -12.82 2.83
CA PRO A 18 -7.17 -12.79 1.38
C PRO A 18 -7.81 -11.50 0.87
N VAL A 19 -8.51 -10.75 1.73
CA VAL A 19 -9.13 -9.50 1.34
C VAL A 19 -8.07 -8.42 1.05
N TYR A 20 -6.85 -8.50 1.62
CA TYR A 20 -5.77 -7.56 1.29
C TYR A 20 -5.14 -7.85 -0.07
N GLU A 21 -4.98 -9.12 -0.41
CA GLU A 21 -4.55 -9.54 -1.75
C GLU A 21 -5.56 -9.06 -2.80
N GLU A 22 -6.86 -9.26 -2.55
CA GLU A 22 -7.91 -8.78 -3.45
C GLU A 22 -7.85 -7.27 -3.63
N ARG A 23 -7.68 -6.49 -2.56
CA ARG A 23 -7.55 -5.02 -2.68
C ARG A 23 -6.32 -4.62 -3.49
N HIS A 24 -5.21 -5.33 -3.34
CA HIS A 24 -4.02 -5.11 -4.16
C HIS A 24 -4.30 -5.40 -5.64
N ARG A 25 -4.93 -6.54 -5.93
CA ARG A 25 -5.33 -6.93 -7.28
C ARG A 25 -6.32 -5.92 -7.90
N ALA A 26 -7.33 -5.52 -7.15
CA ALA A 26 -8.32 -4.52 -7.58
C ALA A 26 -7.66 -3.16 -7.88
N ALA A 27 -6.71 -2.70 -7.06
CA ALA A 27 -5.93 -1.49 -7.32
C ALA A 27 -5.10 -1.61 -8.61
N ALA A 28 -4.50 -2.79 -8.84
CA ALA A 28 -3.73 -3.07 -10.06
C ALA A 28 -4.60 -2.98 -11.32
N MET A 29 -5.79 -3.59 -11.27
CA MET A 29 -6.71 -3.65 -12.39
C MET A 29 -7.39 -2.30 -12.65
N SER A 30 -7.87 -1.63 -11.60
CA SER A 30 -8.55 -0.33 -11.72
C SER A 30 -7.59 0.82 -12.05
N ARG A 31 -6.30 0.65 -11.74
CA ARG A 31 -5.29 1.73 -11.76
C ARG A 31 -5.71 2.93 -10.91
N GLN A 32 -6.50 2.70 -9.87
CA GLN A 32 -6.92 3.72 -8.92
C GLN A 32 -6.12 3.60 -7.61
N PRO A 33 -5.57 4.71 -7.10
CA PRO A 33 -4.95 4.71 -5.79
C PRO A 33 -5.93 4.24 -4.71
N THR A 34 -5.49 3.35 -3.83
CA THR A 34 -6.32 2.79 -2.75
C THR A 34 -5.55 2.83 -1.44
N ALA A 35 -6.23 3.10 -0.33
CA ALA A 35 -5.63 3.06 1.00
C ALA A 35 -6.45 2.19 1.96
N PHE A 36 -5.77 1.47 2.86
CA PHE A 36 -6.41 0.74 3.94
C PHE A 36 -5.51 0.68 5.18
N THR A 37 -6.10 0.58 6.36
CA THR A 37 -5.38 0.48 7.63
C THR A 37 -5.51 -0.93 8.19
N VAL A 38 -4.40 -1.49 8.68
CA VAL A 38 -4.34 -2.82 9.30
C VAL A 38 -3.72 -2.72 10.69
N LEU A 39 -4.31 -3.42 11.66
CA LEU A 39 -3.71 -3.59 12.97
C LEU A 39 -2.58 -4.62 12.87
N ARG A 40 -1.34 -4.18 13.04
CA ARG A 40 -0.19 -5.03 13.33
C ARG A 40 -0.17 -5.30 14.84
N PRO A 41 -0.41 -6.55 15.27
CA PRO A 41 -0.33 -6.91 16.68
C PRO A 41 1.05 -6.57 17.28
N PRO A 42 1.11 -6.16 18.56
CA PRO A 42 -0.01 -6.10 19.49
C PRO A 42 -0.92 -4.86 19.35
N ASP A 43 -0.40 -3.68 18.94
CA ASP A 43 -1.16 -2.42 19.06
C ASP A 43 -0.71 -1.34 18.04
N ARG A 44 -0.20 -1.74 16.87
CA ARG A 44 0.31 -0.78 15.86
C ARG A 44 -0.56 -0.73 14.64
N TRP A 45 -1.17 0.41 14.36
CA TRP A 45 -1.90 0.63 13.12
C TRP A 45 -0.95 1.00 11.98
N LEU A 46 -1.06 0.30 10.85
CA LEU A 46 -0.29 0.58 9.64
C LEU A 46 -1.25 0.93 8.50
N CYS A 47 -1.05 2.10 7.90
CA CYS A 47 -1.74 2.51 6.69
C CYS A 47 -0.94 2.10 5.46
N PHE A 48 -1.57 1.29 4.63
CA PHE A 48 -1.09 0.84 3.33
C PHE A 48 -1.73 1.69 2.25
N GLN A 49 -0.91 2.38 1.48
CA GLN A 49 -1.33 3.19 0.34
C GLN A 49 -0.75 2.58 -0.93
N LEU A 50 -1.63 2.15 -1.84
CA LEU A 50 -1.29 1.52 -3.09
C LEU A 50 -1.41 2.55 -4.19
N TYR A 51 -0.31 2.79 -4.89
CA TYR A 51 -0.22 3.69 -6.03
C TYR A 51 0.10 2.84 -7.27
N PRO A 52 -0.92 2.46 -8.05
CA PRO A 52 -0.68 1.81 -9.33
C PRO A 52 -0.07 2.81 -10.31
N ASP A 53 0.94 2.37 -11.04
CA ASP A 53 1.58 3.10 -12.14
C ASP A 53 1.76 2.18 -13.37
N LEU A 54 2.41 2.69 -14.43
CA LEU A 54 2.62 1.94 -15.67
C LEU A 54 3.61 0.77 -15.53
N SER A 55 4.44 0.76 -14.50
CA SER A 55 5.47 -0.24 -14.23
C SER A 55 5.04 -1.26 -13.16
N GLY A 56 4.01 -0.94 -12.35
CA GLY A 56 3.49 -1.85 -11.34
C GLY A 56 2.67 -1.15 -10.26
N ILE A 57 2.80 -1.61 -9.02
CA ILE A 57 2.20 -0.97 -7.85
C ILE A 57 3.30 -0.58 -6.88
N THR A 58 3.32 0.69 -6.52
CA THR A 58 4.11 1.18 -5.39
C THR A 58 3.25 1.13 -4.12
N VAL A 59 3.73 0.46 -3.08
CA VAL A 59 3.07 0.40 -1.77
C VAL A 59 3.81 1.31 -0.79
N ARG A 60 3.12 2.27 -0.19
CA ARG A 60 3.63 3.11 0.90
C ARG A 60 3.00 2.67 2.21
N ILE A 61 3.85 2.37 3.20
CA ILE A 61 3.45 1.93 4.53
C ILE A 61 3.81 3.02 5.52
N THR A 62 2.83 3.53 6.26
CA THR A 62 3.04 4.53 7.32
C THR A 62 2.40 4.05 8.61
N GLU A 63 3.04 4.29 9.75
CA GLU A 63 2.39 4.12 11.06
C GLU A 63 1.27 5.17 11.17
N SER A 64 0.04 4.68 11.34
CA SER A 64 -1.08 5.51 11.77
C SER A 64 -1.04 5.55 13.29
N GLY A 65 -1.36 6.70 13.89
CA GLY A 65 -1.42 6.83 15.35
C GLY A 65 -2.39 5.83 16.01
N PRO A 66 -2.57 5.90 17.34
CA PRO A 66 -3.33 4.90 18.11
C PRO A 66 -4.82 4.76 17.72
N GLU A 67 -5.36 5.64 16.88
CA GLU A 67 -6.73 5.59 16.38
C GLU A 67 -6.69 5.36 14.86
N PRO A 68 -7.50 4.43 14.29
CA PRO A 68 -7.71 4.33 12.85
C PRO A 68 -8.55 5.51 12.40
N GLU A 69 -7.98 6.72 12.44
CA GLU A 69 -8.50 7.83 11.70
C GLU A 69 -8.57 7.37 10.25
N ARG A 70 -9.76 7.42 9.67
CA ARG A 70 -10.07 6.86 8.36
C ARG A 70 -9.16 7.56 7.37
N HIS A 71 -7.99 6.98 7.11
CA HIS A 71 -6.94 7.57 6.29
C HIS A 71 -7.47 7.60 4.86
N ARG A 72 -8.16 8.70 4.55
CA ARG A 72 -8.31 9.17 3.19
C ARG A 72 -6.89 9.27 2.64
N LEU A 73 -6.68 8.81 1.41
CA LEU A 73 -5.45 9.09 0.67
C LEU A 73 -5.07 10.55 0.96
N PRO A 74 -3.85 10.85 1.42
CA PRO A 74 -3.49 12.22 1.74
C PRO A 74 -3.78 13.06 0.51
N GLU A 75 -4.79 13.93 0.62
CA GLU A 75 -5.24 14.76 -0.48
C GLU A 75 -4.07 15.69 -0.84
N GLY A 76 -3.35 15.35 -1.90
CA GLY A 76 -2.54 16.29 -2.66
C GLY A 76 -1.34 16.94 -1.97
N ARG A 77 -0.69 16.33 -0.96
CA ARG A 77 0.70 16.70 -0.64
C ARG A 77 1.67 15.75 -1.33
N GLY A 78 1.69 15.87 -2.65
CA GLY A 78 2.45 15.04 -3.57
C GLY A 78 1.78 13.70 -3.84
N ALA A 79 1.03 13.61 -4.94
CA ALA A 79 1.07 12.37 -5.69
C ALA A 79 2.56 11.97 -5.81
N PRO A 80 2.95 10.69 -5.63
CA PRO A 80 4.28 10.30 -6.07
C PRO A 80 4.39 10.81 -7.51
N ARG A 81 5.36 11.68 -7.80
CA ARG A 81 5.75 11.93 -9.19
C ARG A 81 5.97 10.52 -9.73
N ALA A 82 5.08 10.06 -10.61
CA ALA A 82 5.36 8.92 -11.45
C ALA A 82 6.81 9.12 -11.92
N PRO A 83 7.70 8.10 -11.78
CA PRO A 83 9.12 8.29 -12.05
C PRO A 83 9.25 9.04 -13.36
N ALA A 84 9.82 10.25 -13.27
CA ALA A 84 9.92 11.14 -14.40
C ALA A 84 10.60 10.34 -15.50
N ARG A 85 9.91 10.22 -16.64
CA ARG A 85 10.47 9.58 -17.83
C ARG A 85 11.86 10.15 -18.05
N LEU A 86 12.86 9.28 -18.00
CA LEU A 86 14.13 9.54 -18.65
C LEU A 86 13.85 9.24 -20.13
N ASP A 87 13.28 10.22 -20.83
CA ASP A 87 13.25 10.22 -22.29
C ASP A 87 14.72 10.29 -22.76
N GLY A 88 15.12 9.29 -23.54
CA GLY A 88 16.39 9.22 -24.27
C GLY A 88 16.15 9.27 -25.76
#